data_AF-A0A351J2V5-F1
#
_entry.id   AF-A0A351J2V5-F1
#
_cell.length_a   1.000
_cell.length_b   1.000
_cell.length_c   1.000
_cell.angle_alpha   90.00
_cell.angle_beta   90.00
_cell.angle_gamma   90.00
#
_symmetry.space_group_name_H-M   'P 1'
#
loop_
_entity.id
_entity.type
_entity.pdbx_description
1 polymer ?
#
loop_
_entity_poly.entity_id
_entity_poly.type
_entity_poly.pdbx_seq_one_letter_code
_entity_poly.pdbx_strand_id
1 'polypeptide(L)'
;TAKAIAALKDHNKTIIVQVAPAVRATWGENLGLDPEVATVGRLVAALHTMGFPYVFDTNFTADLTIMEEGSEFVARMQDGKKHKYPLFTSCCPGWVRFLKGQYPQLTDDLSTAKSPQQMFGTVAKTYLPLLLDKKPEDIYCVSIMPCIAKKRESVLPVMKDAGVGQDVDLVLTTRELVRMIKAFQIDVPSLPEEHFDSPLGEATGAGVIFGATGGVMEAALRSAHYLLTGKNPDPDAFAFARGSNGWRSFTADIAGVQVRGAVASGLGNARKLIEAILAGKVRYDFVEIMACPGGCAGGGGQPIAFGEERAADRADTLYELDKKAPKRFSHENPAVQKAYAHYFKHPLSEEAHRLLHTDHHAWEMPF
;
A
#
# COMPACT_ATOMS: atom_id res chain seq x y z
N THR A 1 4.17 -9.50 -18.18
CA THR A 1 4.83 -8.74 -19.27
C THR A 1 4.06 -8.75 -20.58
N ALA A 2 3.87 -9.89 -21.28
CA ALA A 2 3.20 -9.89 -22.60
C ALA A 2 1.81 -9.22 -22.61
N LYS A 3 0.99 -9.46 -21.58
CA LYS A 3 -0.31 -8.76 -21.40
C LYS A 3 -0.18 -7.23 -21.28
N ALA A 4 0.86 -6.73 -20.62
CA ALA A 4 1.09 -5.29 -20.51
C ALA A 4 1.49 -4.69 -21.86
N ILE A 5 2.38 -5.36 -22.60
CA ILE A 5 2.79 -4.94 -23.94
C ILE A 5 1.60 -4.96 -24.91
N ALA A 6 0.71 -5.95 -24.79
CA ALA A 6 -0.53 -6.00 -25.56
C ALA A 6 -1.47 -4.85 -25.19
N ALA A 7 -1.63 -4.56 -23.89
CA ALA A 7 -2.47 -3.45 -23.42
C ALA A 7 -1.96 -2.09 -23.92
N LEU A 8 -0.64 -1.85 -23.91
CA LEU A 8 -0.03 -0.62 -24.45
C LEU A 8 -0.28 -0.40 -25.95
N LYS A 9 -0.70 -1.44 -26.69
CA LYS A 9 -1.07 -1.35 -28.12
C LYS A 9 -2.57 -1.13 -28.33
N ASP A 10 -3.38 -1.16 -27.28
CA ASP A 10 -4.82 -0.95 -27.37
C ASP A 10 -5.15 0.55 -27.34
N HIS A 11 -5.41 1.12 -28.51
CA HIS A 11 -5.76 2.53 -28.66
C HIS A 11 -7.16 2.89 -28.16
N ASN A 12 -8.01 1.90 -27.83
CA ASN A 12 -9.34 2.15 -27.29
C ASN A 12 -9.33 2.34 -25.77
N LYS A 13 -8.22 2.02 -25.10
CA LYS A 13 -8.09 2.11 -23.65
C LYS A 13 -7.03 3.12 -23.25
N THR A 14 -7.30 3.85 -22.18
CA THR A 14 -6.32 4.70 -21.51
C THR A 14 -5.60 3.83 -20.50
N ILE A 15 -4.39 3.40 -20.84
CA ILE A 15 -3.58 2.50 -20.01
C ILE A 15 -2.83 3.33 -18.96
N ILE A 16 -3.29 3.31 -17.73
CA ILE A 16 -2.59 3.98 -16.63
C ILE A 16 -1.70 2.99 -15.89
N VAL A 17 -0.68 3.48 -15.20
CA VAL A 17 0.15 2.65 -14.31
C VAL A 17 0.34 3.30 -12.94
N GLN A 18 0.16 2.52 -11.87
CA GLN A 18 0.50 2.92 -10.50
C GLN A 18 1.78 2.22 -10.01
N VAL A 19 2.62 2.92 -9.26
CA VAL A 19 3.89 2.41 -8.75
C VAL A 19 3.88 2.30 -7.22
N ALA A 20 4.10 1.09 -6.70
CA ALA A 20 4.13 0.85 -5.26
C ALA A 20 5.34 1.52 -4.56
N PRO A 21 5.22 1.85 -3.26
CA PRO A 21 6.30 2.50 -2.50
C PRO A 21 7.63 1.74 -2.61
N ALA A 22 7.64 0.44 -2.33
CA ALA A 22 8.88 -0.35 -2.31
C ALA A 22 9.53 -0.58 -3.69
N VAL A 23 8.86 -0.28 -4.81
CA VAL A 23 9.45 -0.40 -6.14
C VAL A 23 10.49 0.70 -6.37
N ARG A 24 10.27 1.90 -5.81
CA ARG A 24 11.18 3.03 -5.98
C ARG A 24 12.55 2.81 -5.35
N ALA A 25 12.62 1.97 -4.31
CA ALA A 25 13.86 1.62 -3.64
C ALA A 25 14.65 0.52 -4.37
N THR A 26 14.07 -0.15 -5.37
CA THR A 26 14.64 -1.40 -5.91
C THR A 26 14.71 -1.49 -7.42
N TRP A 27 13.95 -0.70 -8.17
CA TRP A 27 13.79 -0.87 -9.62
C TRP A 27 15.13 -0.79 -10.40
N GLY A 28 16.10 -0.01 -9.93
CA GLY A 28 17.41 0.15 -10.56
C GLY A 28 18.40 -1.00 -10.32
N GLU A 29 18.19 -1.85 -9.31
CA GLU A 29 19.18 -2.84 -8.88
C GLU A 29 19.57 -3.83 -9.99
N ASN A 30 18.58 -4.46 -10.64
CA ASN A 30 18.82 -5.43 -11.71
C ASN A 30 19.17 -4.78 -13.07
N LEU A 31 19.16 -3.46 -13.14
CA LEU A 31 19.67 -2.68 -14.27
C LEU A 31 21.13 -2.27 -14.06
N GLY A 32 21.70 -2.48 -12.85
CA GLY A 32 23.05 -2.03 -12.52
C GLY A 32 23.17 -0.52 -12.46
N LEU A 33 22.09 0.18 -12.13
CA LEU A 33 22.08 1.64 -12.01
C LEU A 33 22.59 2.06 -10.64
N ASP A 34 23.42 3.10 -10.62
CA ASP A 34 23.80 3.76 -9.38
C ASP A 34 22.57 4.42 -8.72
N PRO A 35 22.51 4.52 -7.38
CA PRO A 35 21.39 5.12 -6.67
C PRO A 35 21.03 6.55 -7.14
N GLU A 36 22.03 7.34 -7.55
CA GLU A 36 21.88 8.70 -8.07
C GLU A 36 21.19 8.73 -9.45
N VAL A 37 21.26 7.61 -10.19
CA VAL A 37 20.58 7.44 -11.48
C VAL A 37 19.21 6.79 -11.28
N ALA A 38 19.10 5.83 -10.36
CA ALA A 38 17.88 5.06 -10.06
C ALA A 38 16.79 5.86 -9.32
N THR A 39 16.58 7.13 -9.68
CA THR A 39 15.61 8.02 -9.05
C THR A 39 14.18 7.71 -9.44
N VAL A 40 13.22 8.12 -8.60
CA VAL A 40 11.78 8.03 -8.92
C VAL A 40 11.48 8.74 -10.24
N GLY A 41 12.11 9.89 -10.48
CA GLY A 41 11.83 10.68 -11.67
C GLY A 41 12.24 9.99 -12.97
N ARG A 42 13.38 9.29 -12.97
CA ARG A 42 13.78 8.48 -14.13
C ARG A 42 12.94 7.22 -14.29
N LEU A 43 12.41 6.66 -13.21
CA LEU A 43 11.42 5.57 -13.30
C LEU A 43 10.15 6.05 -14.00
N VAL A 44 9.65 7.24 -13.66
CA VAL A 44 8.48 7.83 -14.33
C VAL A 44 8.76 8.07 -15.81
N ALA A 45 9.87 8.73 -16.14
CA ALA A 45 10.28 8.98 -17.52
C ALA A 45 10.42 7.68 -18.33
N ALA A 46 10.94 6.61 -17.72
CA ALA A 46 11.04 5.30 -18.37
C ALA A 46 9.66 4.70 -18.67
N LEU A 47 8.69 4.87 -17.77
CA LEU A 47 7.31 4.40 -17.98
C LEU A 47 6.58 5.22 -19.06
N HIS A 48 6.76 6.54 -19.09
CA HIS A 48 6.27 7.36 -20.20
C HIS A 48 6.91 6.96 -21.54
N THR A 49 8.23 6.72 -21.55
CA THR A 49 8.96 6.25 -22.74
C THR A 49 8.45 4.88 -23.23
N MET A 50 7.96 4.01 -22.34
CA MET A 50 7.31 2.74 -22.75
C MET A 50 5.94 2.94 -23.41
N GLY A 51 5.31 4.11 -23.24
CA GLY A 51 4.01 4.43 -23.80
C GLY A 51 2.85 4.42 -22.80
N PHE A 52 3.11 4.43 -21.48
CA PHE A 52 2.04 4.72 -20.52
C PHE A 52 1.68 6.21 -20.60
N PRO A 53 0.44 6.60 -20.96
CA PRO A 53 0.03 8.01 -20.98
C PRO A 53 -0.09 8.65 -19.60
N TYR A 54 -0.28 7.84 -18.55
CA TYR A 54 -0.34 8.33 -17.17
C TYR A 54 0.36 7.36 -16.22
N VAL A 55 1.29 7.89 -15.43
CA VAL A 55 2.08 7.21 -14.41
C VAL A 55 1.80 7.87 -13.06
N PHE A 56 1.17 7.13 -12.16
CA PHE A 56 0.72 7.59 -10.86
C PHE A 56 1.44 6.88 -9.70
N ASP A 57 1.32 7.44 -8.50
CA ASP A 57 1.94 6.91 -7.29
C ASP A 57 0.90 6.16 -6.43
N THR A 58 1.12 4.87 -6.16
CA THR A 58 0.27 4.11 -5.21
C THR A 58 0.28 4.73 -3.82
N ASN A 59 1.30 5.53 -3.48
CA ASN A 59 1.36 6.22 -2.20
C ASN A 59 0.21 7.21 -2.00
N PHE A 60 -0.39 7.74 -3.08
CA PHE A 60 -1.62 8.56 -2.98
C PHE A 60 -2.74 7.78 -2.27
N THR A 61 -2.95 6.52 -2.65
CA THR A 61 -3.95 5.67 -2.00
C THR A 61 -3.44 4.96 -0.78
N ALA A 62 -2.13 4.92 -0.54
CA ALA A 62 -1.61 4.56 0.79
C ALA A 62 -2.02 5.60 1.82
N ASP A 63 -1.99 6.90 1.46
CA ASP A 63 -2.54 7.96 2.29
C ASP A 63 -4.06 7.78 2.50
N LEU A 64 -4.84 7.40 1.48
CA LEU A 64 -6.26 7.04 1.65
C LEU A 64 -6.44 5.84 2.58
N THR A 65 -5.62 4.79 2.45
CA THR A 65 -5.68 3.62 3.32
C THR A 65 -5.47 4.02 4.78
N ILE A 66 -4.51 4.91 5.06
CA ILE A 66 -4.29 5.41 6.41
C ILE A 66 -5.45 6.26 6.92
N MET A 67 -6.07 7.07 6.06
CA MET A 67 -7.25 7.84 6.46
C MET A 67 -8.41 6.92 6.84
N GLU A 68 -8.67 5.85 6.08
CA GLU A 68 -9.74 4.90 6.39
C GLU A 68 -9.39 3.99 7.57
N GLU A 69 -8.22 3.34 7.55
CA GLU A 69 -7.80 2.37 8.56
C GLU A 69 -7.50 3.05 9.91
N GLY A 70 -6.89 4.24 9.89
CA GLY A 70 -6.72 5.07 11.08
C GLY A 70 -8.05 5.55 11.66
N SER A 71 -9.00 5.93 10.82
CA SER A 71 -10.35 6.30 11.27
C SER A 71 -11.12 5.09 11.81
N GLU A 72 -11.01 3.92 11.18
CA GLU A 72 -11.61 2.66 11.65
C GLU A 72 -11.06 2.31 13.04
N PHE A 73 -9.75 2.42 13.23
CA PHE A 73 -9.13 2.19 14.54
C PHE A 73 -9.64 3.18 15.60
N VAL A 74 -9.68 4.48 15.28
CA VAL A 74 -10.19 5.52 16.19
C VAL A 74 -11.66 5.28 16.54
N ALA A 75 -12.50 4.94 15.57
CA ALA A 75 -13.91 4.60 15.81
C ALA A 75 -14.05 3.39 16.74
N ARG A 76 -13.29 2.30 16.51
CA ARG A 76 -13.29 1.12 17.39
C ARG A 76 -12.83 1.44 18.81
N MET A 77 -11.89 2.38 18.98
CA MET A 77 -11.46 2.85 20.30
C MET A 77 -12.54 3.66 21.02
N GLN A 78 -13.23 4.56 20.32
CA GLN A 78 -14.26 5.44 20.88
C GLN A 78 -15.57 4.70 21.22
N ASP A 79 -15.85 3.58 20.55
CA ASP A 79 -17.05 2.75 20.77
C ASP A 79 -17.05 1.94 22.08
N GLY A 80 -16.10 2.18 22.99
CA GLY A 80 -16.10 1.59 24.34
C GLY A 80 -15.83 0.09 24.37
N LYS A 81 -15.01 -0.42 23.44
CA LYS A 81 -14.64 -1.85 23.30
C LYS A 81 -15.82 -2.79 22.97
N LYS A 82 -16.85 -2.27 22.30
CA LYS A 82 -17.88 -3.11 21.67
C LYS A 82 -17.30 -4.02 20.58
N HIS A 83 -16.19 -3.62 19.97
CA HIS A 83 -15.45 -4.39 18.99
C HIS A 83 -14.45 -5.35 19.65
N LYS A 84 -14.26 -6.51 19.01
CA LYS A 84 -13.18 -7.44 19.36
C LYS A 84 -11.83 -6.83 18.96
N TYR A 85 -10.82 -7.18 19.75
CA TYR A 85 -9.44 -6.75 19.56
C TYR A 85 -8.54 -7.98 19.43
N PRO A 86 -7.44 -7.87 18.66
CA PRO A 86 -6.91 -6.65 18.02
C PRO A 86 -7.62 -6.28 16.72
N LEU A 87 -7.45 -5.04 16.25
CA LEU A 87 -7.60 -4.72 14.82
C LEU A 87 -6.33 -5.17 14.09
N PHE A 88 -6.47 -6.00 13.05
CA PHE A 88 -5.37 -6.41 12.18
C PHE A 88 -5.36 -5.58 10.90
N THR A 89 -4.18 -5.13 10.48
CA THR A 89 -4.02 -4.51 9.16
C THR A 89 -4.36 -5.48 8.03
N SER A 90 -4.93 -5.00 6.92
CA SER A 90 -5.43 -5.83 5.81
C SER A 90 -4.67 -5.67 4.47
N CYS A 91 -3.72 -4.74 4.39
CA CYS A 91 -3.09 -4.36 3.11
C CYS A 91 -2.18 -5.43 2.48
N CYS A 92 -1.73 -6.42 3.27
CA CYS A 92 -0.88 -7.52 2.84
C CYS A 92 -1.73 -8.76 2.44
N PRO A 93 -1.91 -9.07 1.15
CA PRO A 93 -2.76 -10.19 0.73
C PRO A 93 -2.22 -11.56 1.14
N GLY A 94 -0.89 -11.68 1.35
CA GLY A 94 -0.30 -12.91 1.90
C GLY A 94 -0.75 -13.15 3.34
N TRP A 95 -0.87 -12.10 4.14
CA TRP A 95 -1.40 -12.13 5.49
C TRP A 95 -2.90 -12.45 5.50
N VAL A 96 -3.71 -11.72 4.72
CA VAL A 96 -5.17 -11.95 4.65
C VAL A 96 -5.48 -13.40 4.27
N ARG A 97 -4.78 -13.95 3.28
CA ARG A 97 -4.93 -15.36 2.88
C ARG A 97 -4.50 -16.34 3.99
N PHE A 98 -3.41 -16.05 4.68
CA PHE A 98 -2.94 -16.87 5.78
C PHE A 98 -3.94 -16.88 6.95
N LEU A 99 -4.42 -15.70 7.37
CA LEU A 99 -5.44 -15.60 8.42
C LEU A 99 -6.70 -16.36 8.02
N LYS A 100 -7.27 -16.09 6.85
CA LYS A 100 -8.51 -16.75 6.42
C LYS A 100 -8.37 -18.26 6.23
N GLY A 101 -7.19 -18.73 5.81
CA GLY A 101 -6.94 -20.15 5.58
C GLY A 101 -6.54 -20.95 6.83
N GLN A 102 -6.03 -20.30 7.88
CA GLN A 102 -5.46 -20.99 9.05
C GLN A 102 -6.13 -20.60 10.37
N TYR A 103 -6.68 -19.39 10.44
CA TYR A 103 -7.34 -18.80 11.59
C TYR A 103 -8.63 -18.06 11.18
N PRO A 104 -9.56 -18.70 10.45
CA PRO A 104 -10.76 -18.04 9.93
C PRO A 104 -11.63 -17.38 11.01
N GLN A 105 -11.54 -17.85 12.26
CA GLN A 105 -12.23 -17.25 13.41
C GLN A 105 -11.79 -15.80 13.73
N LEU A 106 -10.67 -15.34 13.17
CA LEU A 106 -10.15 -13.98 13.34
C LEU A 106 -10.46 -13.07 12.13
N THR A 107 -11.31 -13.52 11.19
CA THR A 107 -11.56 -12.76 9.94
C THR A 107 -12.19 -11.40 10.21
N ASP A 108 -13.08 -11.31 11.20
CA ASP A 108 -13.74 -10.06 11.61
C ASP A 108 -12.79 -9.05 12.27
N ASP A 109 -11.62 -9.53 12.69
CA ASP A 109 -10.59 -8.70 13.32
C ASP A 109 -9.72 -7.99 12.27
N LEU A 110 -9.85 -8.30 10.97
CA LEU A 110 -9.19 -7.56 9.88
C LEU A 110 -9.84 -6.19 9.68
N SER A 111 -9.02 -5.18 9.39
CA SER A 111 -9.49 -3.92 8.85
C SER A 111 -10.25 -4.15 7.56
N THR A 112 -11.38 -3.45 7.41
CA THR A 112 -12.20 -3.51 6.20
C THR A 112 -11.64 -2.62 5.09
N ALA A 113 -10.72 -1.70 5.40
CA ALA A 113 -10.04 -0.89 4.39
C ALA A 113 -9.35 -1.78 3.35
N LYS A 114 -9.51 -1.46 2.07
CA LYS A 114 -8.79 -2.11 0.98
C LYS A 114 -7.31 -1.77 1.05
N SER A 115 -6.49 -2.59 0.40
CA SER A 115 -5.07 -2.24 0.25
C SER A 115 -4.88 -1.02 -0.66
N PRO A 116 -3.74 -0.30 -0.57
CA PRO A 116 -3.46 0.85 -1.42
C PRO A 116 -3.61 0.56 -2.92
N GLN A 117 -3.18 -0.63 -3.37
CA GLN A 117 -3.36 -1.06 -4.76
C GLN A 117 -4.83 -1.08 -5.18
N GLN A 118 -5.68 -1.67 -4.35
CA GLN A 118 -7.09 -1.88 -4.68
C GLN A 118 -7.88 -0.59 -4.54
N MET A 119 -7.61 0.20 -3.50
CA MET A 119 -8.12 1.58 -3.40
C MET A 119 -7.74 2.37 -4.66
N PHE A 120 -6.49 2.26 -5.14
CA PHE A 120 -6.06 2.94 -6.37
C PHE A 120 -6.86 2.45 -7.58
N GLY A 121 -7.03 1.13 -7.74
CA GLY A 121 -7.81 0.57 -8.84
C GLY A 121 -9.25 1.11 -8.86
N THR A 122 -9.89 1.18 -7.70
CA THR A 122 -11.22 1.78 -7.57
C THR A 122 -11.19 3.27 -7.93
N VAL A 123 -10.30 4.07 -7.30
CA VAL A 123 -10.13 5.51 -7.57
C VAL A 123 -9.87 5.79 -9.05
N ALA A 124 -9.02 5.00 -9.70
CA ALA A 124 -8.66 5.12 -11.10
C ALA A 124 -9.84 4.93 -12.06
N LYS A 125 -10.86 4.18 -11.64
CA LYS A 125 -12.04 3.85 -12.46
C LYS A 125 -13.31 4.54 -12.00
N THR A 126 -13.28 5.29 -10.91
CA THR A 126 -14.45 6.03 -10.41
C THR A 126 -14.18 7.53 -10.34
N TYR A 127 -13.14 7.95 -9.64
CA TYR A 127 -12.80 9.36 -9.42
C TYR A 127 -11.96 9.95 -10.57
N LEU A 128 -10.89 9.26 -11.00
CA LEU A 128 -10.01 9.74 -12.07
C LEU A 128 -10.73 10.02 -13.41
N PRO A 129 -11.68 9.19 -13.88
CA PRO A 129 -12.37 9.43 -15.14
C PRO A 129 -13.14 10.76 -15.14
N LEU A 130 -13.66 11.20 -13.98
CA LEU A 130 -14.33 12.50 -13.82
C LEU A 130 -13.37 13.67 -14.02
N LEU A 131 -12.09 13.47 -13.72
CA LEU A 131 -11.05 14.52 -13.81
C LEU A 131 -10.41 14.57 -15.20
N LEU A 132 -10.38 13.43 -15.90
CA LEU A 132 -9.82 13.30 -17.24
C LEU A 132 -10.86 13.43 -18.36
N ASP A 133 -12.14 13.65 -18.02
CA ASP A 133 -13.27 13.61 -18.95
C ASP A 133 -13.28 12.31 -19.80
N LYS A 134 -13.14 11.18 -19.11
CA LYS A 134 -13.09 9.84 -19.69
C LYS A 134 -14.19 8.96 -19.11
N LYS A 135 -14.55 7.91 -19.86
CA LYS A 135 -15.44 6.88 -19.35
C LYS A 135 -14.69 5.91 -18.44
N PRO A 136 -15.26 5.52 -17.29
CA PRO A 136 -14.72 4.46 -16.43
C PRO A 136 -14.30 3.19 -17.19
N GLU A 137 -15.12 2.74 -18.15
CA GLU A 137 -14.86 1.51 -18.89
C GLU A 137 -13.59 1.59 -19.75
N ASP A 138 -13.16 2.81 -20.11
CA ASP A 138 -12.02 3.05 -20.99
C ASP A 138 -10.69 3.14 -20.23
N ILE A 139 -10.71 3.11 -18.89
CA ILE A 139 -9.51 3.07 -18.07
C ILE A 139 -9.04 1.63 -17.87
N TYR A 140 -7.78 1.37 -18.20
CA TYR A 140 -7.10 0.11 -17.90
C TYR A 140 -6.01 0.36 -16.84
N CYS A 141 -6.21 -0.13 -15.63
CA CYS A 141 -5.32 0.08 -14.49
C CYS A 141 -4.25 -1.02 -14.39
N VAL A 142 -3.01 -0.66 -14.70
CA VAL A 142 -1.83 -1.48 -14.43
C VAL A 142 -1.23 -1.07 -13.10
N SER A 143 -0.73 -2.02 -12.31
CA SER A 143 0.04 -1.74 -11.11
C SER A 143 1.41 -2.40 -11.13
N ILE A 144 2.42 -1.73 -10.60
CA ILE A 144 3.77 -2.27 -10.42
C ILE A 144 4.01 -2.46 -8.93
N MET A 145 4.19 -3.71 -8.53
CA MET A 145 4.17 -4.13 -7.14
C MET A 145 5.39 -5.01 -6.81
N PRO A 146 5.91 -4.97 -5.58
CA PRO A 146 7.03 -5.82 -5.18
C PRO A 146 6.58 -7.26 -4.85
N CYS A 147 5.35 -7.65 -5.18
CA CYS A 147 4.70 -8.83 -4.61
C CYS A 147 3.88 -9.62 -5.64
N ILE A 148 4.02 -10.95 -5.62
CA ILE A 148 3.19 -11.83 -6.46
C ILE A 148 1.78 -12.01 -5.89
N ALA A 149 1.59 -11.90 -4.57
CA ALA A 149 0.27 -12.05 -3.95
C ALA A 149 -0.69 -10.91 -4.35
N LYS A 150 -0.15 -9.75 -4.75
CA LYS A 150 -0.92 -8.65 -5.35
C LYS A 150 -1.61 -9.03 -6.66
N LYS A 151 -1.01 -9.91 -7.48
CA LYS A 151 -1.66 -10.48 -8.68
C LYS A 151 -2.89 -11.32 -8.32
N ARG A 152 -2.87 -12.00 -7.16
CA ARG A 152 -4.02 -12.77 -6.70
C ARG A 152 -5.10 -11.88 -6.09
N GLU A 153 -4.69 -10.85 -5.36
CA GLU A 153 -5.61 -9.85 -4.80
C GLU A 153 -6.43 -9.18 -5.90
N SER A 154 -5.81 -8.78 -7.02
CA SER A 154 -6.48 -8.10 -8.14
C SER A 154 -7.45 -8.96 -8.94
N VAL A 155 -7.60 -10.24 -8.60
CA VAL A 155 -8.56 -11.13 -9.25
C VAL A 155 -9.52 -11.76 -8.25
N LEU A 156 -9.56 -11.24 -7.01
CA LEU A 156 -10.59 -11.63 -6.06
C LEU A 156 -11.96 -11.20 -6.59
N PRO A 157 -13.01 -12.02 -6.46
CA PRO A 157 -14.33 -11.70 -7.01
C PRO A 157 -14.93 -10.38 -6.53
N VAL A 158 -14.50 -9.90 -5.36
CA VAL A 158 -14.94 -8.67 -4.70
C VAL A 158 -14.17 -7.43 -5.15
N MET A 159 -13.03 -7.55 -5.83
CA MET A 159 -12.19 -6.41 -6.24
C MET A 159 -12.67 -5.82 -7.57
N LYS A 160 -13.92 -5.34 -7.56
CA LYS A 160 -14.65 -4.85 -8.75
C LYS A 160 -15.65 -3.74 -8.41
N ASP A 161 -15.43 -3.00 -7.32
CA ASP A 161 -16.40 -2.03 -6.80
C ASP A 161 -16.52 -0.78 -7.69
N ALA A 162 -15.59 -0.57 -8.63
CA ALA A 162 -15.74 0.42 -9.69
C ALA A 162 -16.89 0.09 -10.68
N GLY A 163 -17.38 -1.15 -10.71
CA GLY A 163 -18.53 -1.56 -11.52
C GLY A 163 -18.25 -1.78 -13.01
N VAL A 164 -17.00 -1.63 -13.45
CA VAL A 164 -16.59 -1.71 -14.88
C VAL A 164 -15.50 -2.77 -15.12
N GLY A 165 -15.59 -3.89 -14.40
CA GLY A 165 -14.61 -4.98 -14.42
C GLY A 165 -13.81 -5.04 -13.11
N GLN A 166 -12.62 -5.64 -13.16
CA GLN A 166 -11.72 -5.65 -12.00
C GLN A 166 -11.21 -4.25 -11.72
N ASP A 167 -11.07 -3.88 -10.44
CA ASP A 167 -10.55 -2.56 -10.05
C ASP A 167 -9.11 -2.35 -10.57
N VAL A 168 -8.27 -3.40 -10.51
CA VAL A 168 -6.93 -3.45 -11.11
C VAL A 168 -6.88 -4.54 -12.17
N ASP A 169 -6.64 -4.16 -13.42
CA ASP A 169 -6.69 -5.08 -14.56
C ASP A 169 -5.43 -5.96 -14.68
N LEU A 170 -4.27 -5.40 -14.31
CA LEU A 170 -2.99 -6.09 -14.44
C LEU A 170 -2.02 -5.68 -13.35
N VAL A 171 -1.34 -6.67 -12.77
CA VAL A 171 -0.26 -6.45 -11.81
C VAL A 171 1.05 -6.96 -12.40
N LEU A 172 2.07 -6.11 -12.41
CA LEU A 172 3.45 -6.40 -12.77
C LEU A 172 4.31 -6.41 -11.51
N THR A 173 5.31 -7.27 -11.47
CA THR A 173 6.36 -7.26 -10.46
C THR A 173 7.48 -6.29 -10.82
N THR A 174 8.31 -5.88 -9.85
CA THR A 174 9.54 -5.12 -10.13
C THR A 174 10.42 -5.83 -11.16
N ARG A 175 10.56 -7.16 -11.07
CA ARG A 175 11.29 -7.95 -12.07
C ARG A 175 10.63 -7.97 -13.45
N GLU A 176 9.31 -7.86 -13.54
CA GLU A 176 8.61 -7.73 -14.83
C GLU A 176 8.80 -6.34 -15.44
N LEU A 177 8.78 -5.29 -14.63
CA LEU A 177 9.13 -3.94 -15.04
C LEU A 177 10.55 -3.88 -15.60
N VAL A 178 11.55 -4.38 -14.86
CA VAL A 178 12.95 -4.38 -15.32
C VAL A 178 13.11 -5.13 -16.64
N ARG A 179 12.40 -6.25 -16.82
CA ARG A 179 12.38 -6.96 -18.10
C ARG A 179 11.75 -6.13 -19.22
N MET A 180 10.73 -5.34 -18.93
CA MET A 180 10.13 -4.41 -19.89
C MET A 180 11.11 -3.31 -20.27
N ILE A 181 11.77 -2.64 -19.31
CA ILE A 181 12.81 -1.62 -19.58
C ILE A 181 13.85 -2.17 -20.55
N LYS A 182 14.38 -3.36 -20.29
CA LYS A 182 15.37 -4.02 -21.17
C LYS A 182 14.79 -4.36 -22.55
N ALA A 183 13.56 -4.87 -22.61
CA ALA A 183 12.93 -5.27 -23.86
C ALA A 183 12.58 -4.09 -24.78
N PHE A 184 12.25 -2.92 -24.20
CA PHE A 184 12.03 -1.67 -24.94
C PHE A 184 13.33 -0.93 -25.24
N GLN A 185 14.49 -1.47 -24.84
CA GLN A 185 15.82 -0.88 -25.06
C GLN A 185 15.92 0.57 -24.56
N ILE A 186 15.30 0.85 -23.41
CA ILE A 186 15.28 2.20 -22.83
C ILE A 186 16.61 2.48 -22.16
N ASP A 187 17.30 3.52 -22.65
CA ASP A 187 18.53 4.04 -22.06
C ASP A 187 18.21 4.96 -20.87
N VAL A 188 17.93 4.33 -19.72
CA VAL A 188 17.50 5.01 -18.49
C VAL A 188 18.44 6.13 -18.03
N PRO A 189 19.78 5.97 -18.01
CA PRO A 189 20.70 7.04 -17.63
C PRO A 189 20.54 8.34 -18.42
N SER A 190 20.12 8.24 -19.69
CA SER A 190 19.92 9.40 -20.57
C SER A 190 18.60 10.13 -20.37
N LEU A 191 17.65 9.52 -19.66
CA LEU A 191 16.31 10.10 -19.50
C LEU A 191 16.33 11.32 -18.57
N PRO A 192 15.55 12.37 -18.89
CA PRO A 192 15.29 13.44 -17.94
C PRO A 192 14.50 12.90 -16.74
N GLU A 193 14.54 13.62 -15.63
CA GLU A 193 13.63 13.31 -14.51
C GLU A 193 12.26 13.90 -14.80
N GLU A 194 11.23 13.12 -14.52
CA GLU A 194 9.83 13.52 -14.64
C GLU A 194 9.09 13.31 -13.32
N HIS A 195 7.95 13.97 -13.14
CA HIS A 195 7.11 13.79 -11.97
C HIS A 195 5.97 12.82 -12.28
N PHE A 196 5.48 12.12 -11.25
CA PHE A 196 4.20 11.41 -11.36
C PHE A 196 3.09 12.36 -11.81
N ASP A 197 2.15 11.84 -12.59
CA ASP A 197 1.05 12.63 -13.13
C ASP A 197 0.08 13.09 -12.05
N SER A 198 -0.43 14.31 -12.21
CA SER A 198 -1.52 14.82 -11.40
C SER A 198 -2.87 14.29 -11.91
N PRO A 199 -3.86 14.08 -11.04
CA PRO A 199 -3.89 14.46 -9.62
C PRO A 199 -3.52 13.32 -8.65
N LEU A 200 -3.25 12.11 -9.13
CA LEU A 200 -2.99 10.93 -8.27
C LEU A 200 -1.50 10.63 -8.05
N GLY A 201 -0.62 11.58 -8.37
CA GLY A 201 0.83 11.48 -8.20
C GLY A 201 1.38 12.08 -6.91
N GLU A 202 0.58 12.89 -6.19
CA GLU A 202 0.99 13.50 -4.93
C GLU A 202 0.83 12.54 -3.75
N ALA A 203 1.86 12.43 -2.90
CA ALA A 203 1.87 11.57 -1.73
C ALA A 203 2.68 12.16 -0.57
N THR A 204 2.47 11.62 0.63
CA THR A 204 3.23 11.99 1.82
C THR A 204 4.28 10.94 2.18
N GLY A 205 5.21 11.30 3.07
CA GLY A 205 6.18 10.37 3.65
C GLY A 205 5.53 9.18 4.39
N ALA A 206 4.33 9.36 4.95
CA ALA A 206 3.55 8.26 5.54
C ALA A 206 3.17 7.20 4.50
N GLY A 207 2.75 7.61 3.29
CA GLY A 207 2.52 6.69 2.18
C GLY A 207 3.79 5.98 1.69
N VAL A 208 4.95 6.63 1.77
CA VAL A 208 6.24 6.05 1.33
C VAL A 208 6.67 4.88 2.24
N ILE A 209 6.53 5.02 3.56
CA ILE A 209 7.01 4.01 4.51
C ILE A 209 6.20 2.71 4.53
N PHE A 210 5.04 2.65 3.86
CA PHE A 210 4.25 1.41 3.66
C PHE A 210 5.08 0.24 3.12
N GLY A 211 6.14 0.54 2.38
CA GLY A 211 7.03 -0.47 1.83
C GLY A 211 7.86 -1.22 2.89
N ALA A 212 8.05 -0.64 4.08
CA ALA A 212 8.82 -1.20 5.18
C ALA A 212 7.91 -1.86 6.23
N THR A 213 8.43 -2.88 6.93
CA THR A 213 7.73 -3.46 8.09
C THR A 213 7.60 -2.42 9.20
N GLY A 214 6.39 -2.24 9.73
CA GLY A 214 6.07 -1.25 10.75
C GLY A 214 5.69 0.12 10.19
N GLY A 215 5.84 0.34 8.88
CA GLY A 215 5.50 1.62 8.26
C GLY A 215 4.00 1.89 8.17
N VAL A 216 3.18 0.85 8.00
CA VAL A 216 1.70 0.98 8.00
C VAL A 216 1.23 1.35 9.41
N MET A 217 1.72 0.63 10.41
CA MET A 217 1.50 0.89 11.82
C MET A 217 1.91 2.32 12.19
N GLU A 218 3.13 2.73 11.85
CA GLU A 218 3.62 4.08 12.12
C GLU A 218 2.74 5.15 11.49
N ALA A 219 2.38 5.01 10.21
CA ALA A 219 1.53 5.96 9.50
C ALA A 219 0.10 6.02 10.07
N ALA A 220 -0.48 4.88 10.46
CA ALA A 220 -1.80 4.81 11.07
C ALA A 220 -1.82 5.44 12.46
N LEU A 221 -0.78 5.22 13.28
CA LEU A 221 -0.63 5.85 14.60
C LEU A 221 -0.44 7.37 14.48
N ARG A 222 0.36 7.84 13.50
CA ARG A 222 0.50 9.28 13.16
C ARG A 222 -0.88 9.92 12.89
N SER A 223 -1.70 9.30 12.06
CA SER A 223 -3.03 9.82 11.71
C SER A 223 -4.03 9.68 12.85
N ALA A 224 -4.03 8.56 13.59
CA ALA A 224 -4.90 8.38 14.75
C ALA A 224 -4.65 9.46 15.83
N HIS A 225 -3.39 9.83 16.08
CA HIS A 225 -3.05 10.94 16.97
C HIS A 225 -3.67 12.25 16.51
N TYR A 226 -3.53 12.59 15.22
CA TYR A 226 -4.13 13.79 14.65
C TYR A 226 -5.66 13.78 14.75
N LEU A 227 -6.30 12.67 14.37
CA LEU A 227 -7.76 12.53 14.43
C LEU A 227 -8.32 12.71 15.85
N LEU A 228 -7.58 12.30 16.88
CA LEU A 228 -7.98 12.43 18.28
C LEU A 228 -7.67 13.80 18.90
N THR A 229 -6.58 14.46 18.47
CA THR A 229 -6.06 15.67 19.15
C THR A 229 -6.17 16.95 18.32
N GLY A 230 -6.41 16.84 17.02
CA GLY A 230 -6.27 17.93 16.05
C GLY A 230 -4.83 18.42 15.85
N LYS A 231 -3.83 17.69 16.36
CA LYS A 231 -2.41 18.08 16.30
C LYS A 231 -1.53 16.91 15.84
N ASN A 232 -0.54 17.24 15.03
CA ASN A 232 0.46 16.27 14.61
C ASN A 232 1.39 15.93 15.77
N PRO A 233 1.68 14.63 16.01
CA PRO A 233 2.77 14.24 16.88
C PRO A 233 4.11 14.57 16.21
N ASP A 234 5.21 14.37 16.92
CA ASP A 234 6.52 14.30 16.27
C ASP A 234 6.47 13.24 15.14
N PRO A 235 6.93 13.53 13.91
CA PRO A 235 6.88 12.56 12.82
C PRO A 235 7.56 11.23 13.14
N ASP A 236 8.56 11.23 14.02
CA ASP A 236 9.32 10.06 14.43
C ASP A 236 8.85 9.50 15.80
N ALA A 237 7.73 9.99 16.35
CA ALA A 237 7.17 9.56 17.65
C ALA A 237 6.92 8.05 17.75
N PHE A 238 6.66 7.39 16.63
CA PHE A 238 6.35 5.95 16.55
C PHE A 238 7.48 5.13 15.92
N ALA A 239 8.72 5.63 15.92
CA ALA A 239 9.87 4.94 15.36
C ALA A 239 10.17 3.56 16.00
N PHE A 240 9.62 3.27 17.18
CA PHE A 240 9.69 1.94 17.80
C PHE A 240 8.95 0.84 17.01
N ALA A 241 8.05 1.20 16.08
CA ALA A 241 7.39 0.23 15.20
C ALA A 241 8.36 -0.31 14.12
N ARG A 242 9.42 0.44 13.81
CA ARG A 242 10.38 0.16 12.72
C ARG A 242 11.21 -1.10 13.00
N GLY A 243 11.83 -1.61 11.93
CA GLY A 243 12.77 -2.73 11.97
C GLY A 243 12.24 -4.01 11.33
N SER A 244 13.11 -5.02 11.24
CA SER A 244 12.83 -6.29 10.55
C SER A 244 12.74 -7.49 11.49
N ASN A 245 13.06 -7.31 12.78
CA ASN A 245 13.10 -8.39 13.77
C ASN A 245 11.72 -8.97 14.04
N GLY A 246 11.47 -10.17 13.52
CA GLY A 246 10.39 -11.09 13.89
C GLY A 246 9.07 -10.45 14.29
N TRP A 247 8.67 -10.66 15.55
CA TRP A 247 7.51 -10.03 16.18
C TRP A 247 8.00 -9.05 17.25
N ARG A 248 7.47 -7.82 17.19
CA ARG A 248 7.73 -6.75 18.15
C ARG A 248 6.44 -6.27 18.78
N SER A 249 6.54 -5.81 20.01
CA SER A 249 5.43 -5.28 20.79
C SER A 249 5.81 -3.93 21.38
N PHE A 250 4.85 -3.05 21.49
CA PHE A 250 5.04 -1.73 22.08
C PHE A 250 3.73 -1.23 22.70
N THR A 251 3.86 -0.20 23.52
CA THR A 251 2.71 0.59 23.97
C THR A 251 2.95 2.02 23.52
N ALA A 252 1.98 2.59 22.81
CA ALA A 252 2.00 3.97 22.35
C ALA A 252 0.96 4.78 23.14
N ASP A 253 1.33 5.98 23.59
CA ASP A 253 0.35 6.95 24.06
C ASP A 253 -0.22 7.70 22.85
N ILE A 254 -1.54 7.60 22.66
CA ILE A 254 -2.26 8.36 21.66
C ILE A 254 -3.33 9.18 22.37
N ALA A 255 -3.11 10.49 22.50
CA ALA A 255 -4.05 11.40 23.15
C ALA A 255 -4.42 11.00 24.60
N GLY A 256 -3.48 10.44 25.37
CA GLY A 256 -3.71 9.93 26.72
C GLY A 256 -4.30 8.52 26.78
N VAL A 257 -4.53 7.87 25.64
CA VAL A 257 -4.96 6.48 25.55
C VAL A 257 -3.76 5.59 25.27
N GLN A 258 -3.53 4.60 26.14
CA GLN A 258 -2.47 3.61 25.97
C GLN A 258 -2.90 2.54 24.97
N VAL A 259 -2.27 2.54 23.79
CA VAL A 259 -2.52 1.61 22.69
C VAL A 259 -1.42 0.55 22.67
N ARG A 260 -1.79 -0.72 22.88
CA ARG A 260 -0.87 -1.86 22.80
C ARG A 260 -0.78 -2.30 21.35
N GLY A 261 0.36 -2.05 20.72
CA GLY A 261 0.60 -2.42 19.34
C GLY A 261 1.52 -3.62 19.19
N ALA A 262 1.38 -4.35 18.08
CA ALA A 262 2.37 -5.32 17.63
C ALA A 262 2.61 -5.22 16.13
N VAL A 263 3.84 -5.55 15.73
CA VAL A 263 4.25 -5.67 14.33
C VAL A 263 4.93 -7.02 14.15
N ALA A 264 4.50 -7.81 13.16
CA ALA A 264 5.15 -9.06 12.81
C ALA A 264 5.57 -9.11 11.34
N SER A 265 6.84 -9.46 11.12
CA SER A 265 7.47 -9.64 9.82
C SER A 265 7.65 -11.13 9.52
N GLY A 266 7.05 -11.61 8.43
CA GLY A 266 7.08 -13.01 8.04
C GLY A 266 5.96 -13.86 8.66
N LEU A 267 5.32 -14.72 7.84
CA LEU A 267 4.20 -15.56 8.29
C LEU A 267 4.56 -16.56 9.41
N GLY A 268 5.83 -16.99 9.50
CA GLY A 268 6.29 -17.82 10.62
C GLY A 268 6.22 -17.09 11.96
N ASN A 269 6.48 -15.79 11.98
CA ASN A 269 6.34 -14.96 13.19
C ASN A 269 4.88 -14.56 13.42
N ALA A 270 4.11 -14.33 12.35
CA ALA A 270 2.67 -14.14 12.45
C ALA A 270 1.99 -15.32 13.14
N ARG A 271 2.34 -16.56 12.77
CA ARG A 271 1.83 -17.77 13.43
C ARG A 271 2.06 -17.76 14.95
N LYS A 272 3.31 -17.50 15.37
CA LYS A 272 3.68 -17.42 16.79
C LYS A 272 2.88 -16.34 17.53
N LEU A 273 2.71 -15.16 16.92
CA LEU A 273 1.92 -14.06 17.47
C LEU A 273 0.44 -14.45 17.62
N ILE A 274 -0.18 -14.98 16.57
CA ILE A 274 -1.60 -15.38 16.59
C ILE A 274 -1.86 -16.48 17.61
N GLU A 275 -1.00 -17.50 17.69
CA GLU A 275 -1.13 -18.56 18.69
C GLU A 275 -0.98 -18.02 20.12
N ALA A 276 -0.10 -17.03 20.34
CA ALA A 276 0.03 -16.36 21.63
C ALA A 276 -1.22 -15.52 21.99
N ILE A 277 -1.84 -14.85 21.01
CA ILE A 277 -3.10 -14.11 21.18
C ILE A 277 -4.23 -15.08 21.55
N LEU A 278 -4.41 -16.15 20.77
CA LEU A 278 -5.47 -17.14 20.99
C LEU A 278 -5.30 -17.88 22.33
N ALA A 279 -4.07 -18.13 22.76
CA ALA A 279 -3.77 -18.71 24.07
C ALA A 279 -3.93 -17.70 25.23
N GLY A 280 -4.27 -16.44 24.96
CA GLY A 280 -4.42 -15.39 25.97
C GLY A 280 -3.11 -14.94 26.63
N LYS A 281 -1.95 -15.32 26.07
CA LYS A 281 -0.61 -14.98 26.62
C LYS A 281 -0.26 -13.51 26.40
N VAL A 282 -0.79 -12.91 25.34
CA VAL A 282 -0.59 -11.51 24.96
C VAL A 282 -1.90 -10.90 24.52
N ARG A 283 -2.01 -9.57 24.63
CA ARG A 283 -3.19 -8.80 24.20
C ARG A 283 -2.74 -7.51 23.54
N TYR A 284 -3.30 -7.23 22.37
CA TYR A 284 -3.02 -6.03 21.58
C TYR A 284 -4.31 -5.37 21.15
N ASP A 285 -4.24 -4.08 20.86
CA ASP A 285 -5.32 -3.26 20.34
C ASP A 285 -5.16 -3.09 18.82
N PHE A 286 -3.93 -2.98 18.31
CA PHE A 286 -3.67 -2.84 16.88
C PHE A 286 -2.44 -3.65 16.44
N VAL A 287 -2.56 -4.39 15.35
CA VAL A 287 -1.53 -5.35 14.92
C VAL A 287 -1.27 -5.26 13.42
N GLU A 288 -0.03 -4.96 13.05
CA GLU A 288 0.44 -5.05 11.66
C GLU A 288 1.10 -6.40 11.40
N ILE A 289 0.70 -7.06 10.31
CA ILE A 289 1.34 -8.29 9.85
C ILE A 289 1.74 -8.17 8.38
N MET A 290 3.02 -8.34 8.12
CA MET A 290 3.59 -8.43 6.78
C MET A 290 4.03 -9.87 6.51
N ALA A 291 3.57 -10.44 5.38
CA ALA A 291 3.88 -11.83 5.05
C ALA A 291 5.36 -12.07 4.69
N CYS A 292 6.04 -11.08 4.14
CA CYS A 292 7.45 -11.17 3.73
C CYS A 292 8.37 -10.67 4.85
N PRO A 293 9.52 -11.32 5.10
CA PRO A 293 10.57 -10.76 5.95
C PRO A 293 11.00 -9.36 5.45
N GLY A 294 11.13 -8.40 6.36
CA GLY A 294 11.44 -7.02 6.03
C GLY A 294 10.32 -6.25 5.31
N GLY A 295 9.14 -6.85 5.13
CA GLY A 295 7.97 -6.19 4.56
C GLY A 295 7.97 -6.21 3.03
N CYS A 296 7.28 -5.27 2.41
CA CYS A 296 7.18 -5.18 0.96
C CYS A 296 8.54 -4.93 0.28
N ALA A 297 9.50 -4.33 0.99
CA ALA A 297 10.89 -4.19 0.57
C ALA A 297 11.60 -5.53 0.29
N GLY A 298 11.21 -6.59 1.01
CA GLY A 298 11.64 -7.98 0.81
C GLY A 298 10.66 -8.83 -0.01
N GLY A 299 9.71 -8.19 -0.71
CA GLY A 299 8.64 -8.90 -1.41
C GLY A 299 9.14 -9.84 -2.51
N GLY A 300 8.46 -10.98 -2.69
CA GLY A 300 8.84 -12.00 -3.67
C GLY A 300 8.82 -11.58 -5.15
N GLY A 301 8.42 -10.34 -5.47
CA GLY A 301 8.50 -9.71 -6.80
C GLY A 301 9.71 -8.79 -7.00
N GLN A 302 10.51 -8.57 -5.96
CA GLN A 302 11.70 -7.71 -5.98
C GLN A 302 12.89 -8.33 -6.71
N PRO A 303 13.91 -7.54 -7.10
CA PRO A 303 15.21 -8.04 -7.56
C PRO A 303 15.83 -9.06 -6.60
N ILE A 304 16.51 -10.05 -7.16
CA ILE A 304 17.19 -11.12 -6.41
C ILE A 304 18.69 -10.81 -6.41
N ALA A 305 19.27 -10.68 -5.22
CA ALA A 305 20.71 -10.69 -4.99
C ALA A 305 21.07 -12.05 -4.39
N PHE A 306 21.98 -12.79 -5.03
CA PHE A 306 22.30 -14.16 -4.59
C PHE A 306 23.04 -14.14 -3.25
N GLY A 307 22.48 -14.82 -2.25
CA GLY A 307 23.10 -14.93 -0.92
C GLY A 307 22.92 -13.70 -0.02
N GLU A 308 22.20 -12.68 -0.48
CA GLU A 308 22.00 -11.42 0.26
C GLU A 308 20.53 -11.20 0.61
N GLU A 309 20.27 -10.77 1.85
CA GLU A 309 18.96 -10.29 2.29
C GLU A 309 18.98 -8.75 2.32
N ARG A 310 18.36 -8.12 1.32
CA ARG A 310 18.41 -6.66 1.11
C ARG A 310 17.19 -5.92 1.63
N ALA A 311 16.23 -6.59 2.25
CA ALA A 311 14.99 -5.94 2.68
C ALA A 311 15.21 -4.80 3.68
N ALA A 312 16.22 -4.90 4.55
CA ALA A 312 16.59 -3.86 5.51
C ALA A 312 17.11 -2.59 4.80
N ASP A 313 18.13 -2.72 3.94
CA ASP A 313 18.71 -1.57 3.21
C ASP A 313 17.66 -0.84 2.35
N ARG A 314 16.77 -1.62 1.73
CA ARG A 314 15.65 -1.09 0.94
C ARG A 314 14.63 -0.37 1.81
N ALA A 315 14.38 -0.85 3.03
CA ALA A 315 13.51 -0.18 3.99
C ALA A 315 14.12 1.15 4.48
N ASP A 316 15.43 1.18 4.74
CA ASP A 316 16.13 2.40 5.13
C ASP A 316 16.01 3.49 4.06
N THR A 317 16.11 3.10 2.79
CA THR A 317 15.86 4.01 1.65
C THR A 317 14.47 4.64 1.72
N LEU A 318 13.43 3.88 2.08
CA LEU A 318 12.06 4.40 2.23
C LEU A 318 11.93 5.37 3.41
N TYR A 319 12.58 5.09 4.54
CA TYR A 319 12.59 6.00 5.69
C TYR A 319 13.36 7.29 5.40
N GLU A 320 14.45 7.23 4.63
CA GLU A 320 15.18 8.43 4.19
C GLU A 320 14.32 9.29 3.25
N LEU A 321 13.50 8.67 2.40
CA LEU A 321 12.53 9.39 1.57
C LEU A 321 11.43 10.05 2.42
N ASP A 322 10.92 9.40 3.47
CA ASP A 322 9.97 10.00 4.42
C ASP A 322 10.57 11.22 5.12
N LYS A 323 11.81 11.14 5.61
CA LYS A 323 12.49 12.27 6.26
C LYS A 323 12.65 13.48 5.34
N LYS A 324 12.86 13.25 4.05
CA LYS A 324 13.00 14.32 3.03
C LYS A 324 11.67 14.79 2.46
N ALA A 325 10.56 14.11 2.77
CA ALA A 325 9.26 14.45 2.22
C ALA A 325 8.76 15.80 2.79
N PRO A 326 8.19 16.68 1.96
CA PRO A 326 7.67 17.97 2.42
C PRO A 326 6.46 17.83 3.36
N LYS A 327 5.75 16.70 3.28
CA LYS A 327 4.63 16.32 4.12
C LYS A 327 4.83 14.88 4.59
N ARG A 328 4.65 14.61 5.88
CA ARG A 328 4.94 13.30 6.50
C ARG A 328 3.70 12.64 7.11
N PHE A 329 2.53 13.27 6.97
CA PHE A 329 1.26 12.78 7.50
C PHE A 329 0.21 12.68 6.39
N SER A 330 -0.48 11.54 6.29
CA SER A 330 -1.42 11.27 5.20
C SER A 330 -2.56 12.28 5.07
N HIS A 331 -3.05 12.82 6.20
CA HIS A 331 -4.10 13.85 6.21
C HIS A 331 -3.64 15.22 5.68
N GLU A 332 -2.33 15.45 5.50
CA GLU A 332 -1.80 16.70 4.92
C GLU A 332 -1.76 16.66 3.39
N ASN A 333 -1.98 15.48 2.77
CA ASN A 333 -1.94 15.33 1.32
C ASN A 333 -3.10 16.15 0.66
N PRO A 334 -2.79 17.22 -0.09
CA PRO A 334 -3.83 18.08 -0.67
C PRO A 334 -4.71 17.37 -1.69
N ALA A 335 -4.14 16.42 -2.44
CA ALA A 335 -4.90 15.63 -3.41
C ALA A 335 -5.89 14.70 -2.68
N VAL A 336 -5.49 14.09 -1.56
CA VAL A 336 -6.37 13.27 -0.71
C VAL A 336 -7.48 14.13 -0.09
N GLN A 337 -7.14 15.30 0.44
CA GLN A 337 -8.13 16.24 0.97
C GLN A 337 -9.17 16.62 -0.08
N LYS A 338 -8.75 16.90 -1.32
CA LYS A 338 -9.66 17.19 -2.45
C LYS A 338 -10.52 15.98 -2.81
N ALA A 339 -9.95 14.77 -2.81
CA ALA A 339 -10.69 13.54 -3.11
C ALA A 339 -11.79 13.29 -2.07
N TYR A 340 -11.51 13.50 -0.77
CA TYR A 340 -12.56 13.48 0.25
C TYR A 340 -13.57 14.61 0.04
N ALA A 341 -13.12 15.87 -0.05
CA ALA A 341 -14.04 17.00 -0.15
C ALA A 341 -15.02 16.91 -1.33
N HIS A 342 -14.58 16.39 -2.48
CA HIS A 342 -15.38 16.38 -3.71
C HIS A 342 -16.05 15.05 -4.03
N TYR A 343 -15.56 13.93 -3.50
CA TYR A 343 -16.00 12.60 -3.92
C TYR A 343 -16.35 11.70 -2.73
N PHE A 344 -15.37 11.39 -1.87
CA PHE A 344 -15.56 10.44 -0.76
C PHE A 344 -16.21 11.05 0.50
N LYS A 345 -16.45 12.36 0.52
CA LYS A 345 -16.94 13.19 1.63
C LYS A 345 -15.98 13.23 2.83
N HIS A 346 -15.94 12.17 3.62
CA HIS A 346 -15.07 12.02 4.78
C HIS A 346 -14.71 10.53 4.97
N PRO A 347 -13.64 10.20 5.72
CA PRO A 347 -13.34 8.82 6.05
C PRO A 347 -14.54 8.12 6.69
N LEU A 348 -14.71 6.83 6.39
CA LEU A 348 -15.83 5.98 6.81
C LEU A 348 -17.23 6.47 6.39
N SER A 349 -17.33 7.41 5.44
CA SER A 349 -18.64 7.73 4.84
C SER A 349 -19.20 6.54 4.09
N GLU A 350 -20.50 6.53 3.78
CA GLU A 350 -21.12 5.47 2.97
C GLU A 350 -20.40 5.28 1.62
N GLU A 351 -20.00 6.36 0.96
CA GLU A 351 -19.33 6.31 -0.33
C GLU A 351 -17.89 5.80 -0.20
N ALA A 352 -17.17 6.23 0.84
CA ALA A 352 -15.86 5.69 1.17
C ALA A 352 -15.95 4.20 1.50
N HIS A 353 -16.93 3.78 2.30
CA HIS A 353 -17.12 2.38 2.66
C HIS A 353 -17.49 1.51 1.45
N ARG A 354 -18.28 2.03 0.53
CA ARG A 354 -18.65 1.33 -0.71
C ARG A 354 -17.46 1.10 -1.65
N LEU A 355 -16.55 2.06 -1.75
CA LEU A 355 -15.49 2.04 -2.75
C LEU A 355 -14.11 1.64 -2.19
N LEU A 356 -13.81 2.06 -0.98
CA LEU A 356 -12.50 1.93 -0.35
C LEU A 356 -12.44 0.81 0.69
N HIS A 357 -13.58 0.21 1.07
CA HIS A 357 -13.61 -0.95 1.98
C HIS A 357 -14.02 -2.22 1.24
N THR A 358 -13.79 -3.36 1.87
CA THR A 358 -14.12 -4.68 1.33
C THR A 358 -14.73 -5.56 2.40
N ASP A 359 -15.62 -6.45 1.97
CA ASP A 359 -16.16 -7.51 2.82
C ASP A 359 -15.28 -8.76 2.71
N HIS A 360 -14.61 -9.11 3.81
CA HIS A 360 -13.77 -10.29 3.88
C HIS A 360 -14.55 -11.60 3.77
N HIS A 361 -15.86 -11.62 4.00
CA HIS A 361 -16.71 -12.82 3.88
C HIS A 361 -17.33 -13.00 2.49
N ALA A 362 -17.30 -11.97 1.64
CA ALA A 362 -17.85 -12.03 0.29
C ALA A 362 -17.02 -12.89 -0.70
N TRP A 363 -15.95 -13.55 -0.22
CA TRP A 363 -15.20 -14.54 -0.97
C TRP A 363 -14.56 -15.59 -0.04
N GLU A 364 -14.40 -16.82 -0.53
CA GLU A 364 -13.82 -17.92 0.25
C GLU A 364 -12.40 -18.27 -0.22
N MET A 365 -11.61 -18.83 0.69
CA MET A 365 -10.32 -19.42 0.32
C MET A 365 -10.58 -20.66 -0.54
N PRO A 366 -9.90 -20.84 -1.68
CA PRO A 366 -10.00 -22.09 -2.43
C PRO A 366 -9.52 -23.22 -1.54
N PHE A 367 -10.39 -24.22 -1.34
CA PHE A 367 -10.14 -25.43 -0.55
C PHE A 367 -8.93 -26.22 -1.05
#